data_AF-A0A831RJM6-F1
#
_entry.id   AF-A0A831RJM6-F1
#
_cell.length_a   1.000
_cell.length_b   1.000
_cell.length_c   1.000
_cell.angle_alpha   90.00
_cell.angle_beta   90.00
_cell.angle_gamma   90.00
#
_symmetry.space_group_name_H-M   'P 1'
#
loop_
_entity.id
_entity.type
_entity.pdbx_description
1 polymer ?
#
loop_
_entity_poly.entity_id
_entity_poly.type
_entity_poly.pdbx_seq_one_letter_code
_entity_poly.pdbx_strand_id
1 'polypeptide(L)'
;MSIDLEDYRPFLEKVTPMVRDTFDASFTEAARVMSPAGVHNYLEGARALCELGRGTDLVISYLEAMPAVANAVGEDVIPDCVTAAMKLSSMVSGQVIALLFATLPIAARRLVDAQL
;
A
#
# COMPACT_ATOMS: atom_id res chain seq x y z
N MET A 1 7.63 -0.08 -19.74
CA MET A 1 6.18 0.10 -19.57
C MET A 1 6.00 1.43 -18.85
N SER A 2 5.38 2.41 -19.49
CA SER A 2 5.08 3.71 -18.84
C SER A 2 3.83 3.50 -18.01
N ILE A 3 3.91 3.71 -16.69
CA ILE A 3 2.74 3.71 -15.82
C ILE A 3 2.00 5.01 -16.11
N ASP A 4 0.78 4.94 -16.64
CA ASP A 4 -0.06 6.11 -16.80
C ASP A 4 -0.88 6.30 -15.52
N LEU A 5 -0.62 7.39 -14.79
CA LEU A 5 -1.37 7.74 -13.59
C LEU A 5 -2.86 7.97 -13.88
N GLU A 6 -3.20 8.30 -15.12
CA GLU A 6 -4.59 8.55 -15.51
C GLU A 6 -5.42 7.27 -15.59
N ASP A 7 -4.79 6.11 -15.69
CA ASP A 7 -5.47 4.82 -15.56
C ASP A 7 -5.94 4.55 -14.11
N TYR A 8 -5.30 5.19 -13.12
CA TYR A 8 -5.60 5.02 -11.71
C TYR A 8 -6.47 6.16 -11.13
N ARG A 9 -6.54 7.31 -11.81
CA ARG A 9 -7.38 8.45 -11.41
C ARG A 9 -8.87 8.10 -11.14
N PRO A 10 -9.56 7.29 -11.97
CA PRO A 10 -10.96 6.91 -11.73
C PRO A 10 -11.18 6.10 -10.46
N PHE A 11 -10.11 5.42 -10.01
CA PHE A 11 -10.11 4.66 -8.77
C PHE A 11 -9.92 5.59 -7.57
N LEU A 12 -8.95 6.49 -7.65
CA LEU A 12 -8.64 7.49 -6.61
C LEU A 12 -9.78 8.47 -6.37
N GLU A 13 -10.54 8.79 -7.42
CA GLU A 13 -11.71 9.67 -7.36
C GLU A 13 -12.87 9.11 -6.54
N LYS A 14 -12.94 7.79 -6.35
CA LYS A 14 -14.04 7.13 -5.60
C LYS A 14 -13.81 7.05 -4.10
N VAL A 15 -12.60 7.33 -3.59
CA VAL A 15 -12.19 6.89 -2.24
C VAL A 15 -12.39 7.95 -1.14
N THR A 16 -12.61 9.23 -1.51
CA THR A 16 -12.79 10.45 -0.67
C THR A 16 -11.62 11.45 -0.83
N PRO A 17 -11.82 12.78 -0.70
CA PRO A 17 -10.76 13.79 -0.85
C PRO A 17 -9.54 13.55 0.04
N MET A 18 -9.75 13.06 1.27
CA MET A 18 -8.66 12.73 2.21
C MET A 18 -7.69 11.68 1.67
N VAL A 19 -8.19 10.72 0.87
CA VAL A 19 -7.34 9.69 0.26
C VAL A 19 -6.52 10.25 -0.89
N ARG A 20 -7.04 11.26 -1.60
CA ARG A 20 -6.33 11.89 -2.72
C ARG A 20 -5.07 12.59 -2.24
N ASP A 21 -5.18 13.40 -1.19
CA ASP A 21 -4.02 14.15 -0.66
C ASP A 21 -2.94 13.20 -0.12
N THR A 22 -3.36 12.16 0.62
CA THR A 22 -2.45 11.09 1.06
C THR A 22 -1.84 10.34 -0.13
N PHE A 23 -2.63 10.06 -1.17
CA PHE A 23 -2.18 9.33 -2.35
C PHE A 23 -1.10 10.09 -3.10
N ASP A 24 -1.28 11.39 -3.38
CA ASP A 24 -0.30 12.17 -4.15
C ASP A 24 1.07 12.22 -3.43
N ALA A 25 1.04 12.41 -2.11
CA ALA A 25 2.25 12.38 -1.28
C ALA A 25 2.90 10.99 -1.26
N SER A 26 2.11 9.94 -1.05
CA SER A 26 2.60 8.56 -0.96
C SER A 26 3.09 8.02 -2.30
N PHE A 27 2.43 8.39 -3.40
CA PHE A 27 2.81 8.01 -4.77
C PHE A 27 4.17 8.60 -5.16
N THR A 28 4.42 9.86 -4.80
CA THR A 28 5.71 10.51 -5.08
C THR A 28 6.86 9.74 -4.43
N GLU A 29 6.66 9.27 -3.19
CA GLU A 29 7.66 8.46 -2.50
C GLU A 29 7.75 7.04 -3.08
N ALA A 30 6.62 6.40 -3.39
CA ALA A 30 6.60 5.09 -4.04
C ALA A 30 7.40 5.10 -5.36
N ALA A 31 7.19 6.11 -6.21
CA ALA A 31 7.89 6.28 -7.48
C ALA A 31 9.39 6.56 -7.32
N ARG A 32 9.84 7.05 -6.16
CA ARG A 32 11.24 7.28 -5.85
C ARG A 32 11.96 6.00 -5.42
N VAL A 33 11.29 5.14 -4.65
CA VAL A 33 11.93 4.01 -3.96
C VAL A 33 11.65 2.65 -4.62
N MET A 34 10.69 2.57 -5.53
CA MET A 34 10.31 1.35 -6.24
C MET A 34 10.66 1.44 -7.73
N SER A 35 10.81 0.27 -8.36
CA SER A 35 10.86 0.14 -9.81
C SER A 35 9.48 0.39 -10.43
N PRO A 36 9.37 0.55 -11.77
CA PRO A 36 8.08 0.62 -12.44
C PRO A 36 7.18 -0.60 -12.18
N ALA A 37 7.77 -1.80 -12.00
CA ALA A 37 6.99 -2.99 -11.66
C ALA A 37 6.49 -2.92 -10.20
N GLY A 38 7.33 -2.45 -9.27
CA GLY A 38 6.95 -2.23 -7.88
C GLY A 38 5.83 -1.21 -7.72
N VAL A 39 5.93 -0.06 -8.39
CA VAL A 39 4.87 0.96 -8.40
C VAL A 39 3.57 0.40 -8.98
N HIS A 40 3.63 -0.38 -10.06
CA HIS A 40 2.44 -1.02 -10.62
C HIS A 40 1.78 -1.97 -9.60
N ASN A 41 2.55 -2.85 -8.96
CA ASN A 41 2.05 -3.76 -7.94
C ASN A 41 1.48 -3.02 -6.72
N TYR A 42 2.09 -1.90 -6.34
CA TYR A 42 1.58 -1.02 -5.28
C TYR A 42 0.21 -0.43 -5.64
N LEU A 43 0.05 0.08 -6.85
CA LEU A 43 -1.22 0.65 -7.30
C LEU A 43 -2.31 -0.41 -7.48
N GLU A 44 -1.97 -1.59 -8.02
CA GLU A 44 -2.91 -2.73 -8.09
C GLU A 44 -3.30 -3.24 -6.70
N GLY A 45 -2.37 -3.20 -5.73
CA GLY A 45 -2.65 -3.51 -4.34
C GLY A 45 -3.64 -2.53 -3.72
N ALA A 46 -3.40 -1.23 -3.87
CA ALA A 46 -4.35 -0.19 -3.44
C ALA A 46 -5.72 -0.41 -4.11
N ARG A 47 -5.72 -0.71 -5.42
CA ARG A 47 -6.92 -1.02 -6.20
C ARG A 47 -7.77 -2.10 -5.54
N ALA A 48 -7.15 -3.26 -5.34
CA ALA A 48 -7.81 -4.42 -4.76
C ALA A 48 -8.35 -4.12 -3.36
N LEU A 49 -7.62 -3.34 -2.56
CA LEU A 49 -8.03 -2.99 -1.19
C LEU A 49 -9.22 -2.02 -1.12
N CYS A 50 -9.44 -1.10 -2.07
CA CYS A 50 -10.73 -0.39 -2.10
C CYS A 50 -11.86 -1.26 -2.62
N GLU A 51 -11.62 -2.11 -3.63
CA GLU A 51 -12.64 -3.03 -4.16
C GLU A 51 -13.13 -4.01 -3.07
N LEU A 52 -12.27 -4.32 -2.10
CA LEU A 52 -12.62 -5.09 -0.90
C LEU A 52 -13.71 -4.40 -0.03
N GLY A 53 -13.87 -3.09 -0.10
CA GLY A 53 -14.98 -2.36 0.54
C GLY A 53 -14.93 -2.34 2.08
N ARG A 54 -13.74 -2.44 2.68
CA ARG A 54 -13.55 -2.55 4.16
C ARG A 54 -13.22 -1.24 4.87
N GLY A 55 -13.46 -0.12 4.22
CA GLY A 55 -13.27 1.22 4.78
C GLY A 55 -11.99 1.90 4.31
N THR A 56 -12.03 3.23 4.34
CA THR A 56 -11.02 4.10 3.74
C THR A 56 -9.68 4.06 4.48
N ASP A 57 -9.70 3.97 5.81
CA ASP A 57 -8.48 3.97 6.63
C ASP A 57 -7.50 2.84 6.28
N LEU A 58 -8.04 1.68 5.87
CA LEU A 58 -7.24 0.55 5.42
C LEU A 58 -6.43 0.90 4.17
N VAL A 59 -7.07 1.55 3.21
CA VAL A 59 -6.44 1.94 1.94
C VAL A 59 -5.40 3.03 2.19
N ILE A 60 -5.73 4.03 3.00
CA ILE A 60 -4.80 5.09 3.43
C ILE A 60 -3.57 4.46 4.09
N SER A 61 -3.78 3.58 5.08
CA SER A 61 -2.67 2.95 5.81
C SER A 61 -1.76 2.13 4.89
N TYR A 62 -2.34 1.44 3.90
CA TYR A 62 -1.56 0.74 2.87
C TYR A 62 -0.73 1.72 2.02
N LEU A 63 -1.37 2.76 1.50
CA LEU A 63 -0.72 3.75 0.64
C LEU A 63 0.47 4.40 1.35
N GLU A 64 0.30 4.80 2.60
CA GLU A 64 1.34 5.47 3.40
C GLU A 64 2.47 4.51 3.80
N ALA A 65 2.14 3.28 4.19
CA ALA A 65 3.12 2.38 4.79
C ALA A 65 4.02 1.70 3.76
N MET A 66 3.47 1.28 2.62
CA MET A 66 4.16 0.36 1.72
C MET A 66 5.42 0.92 1.05
N PRO A 67 5.54 2.21 0.71
CA PRO A 67 6.81 2.77 0.20
C PRO A 67 7.98 2.56 1.17
N ALA A 68 7.76 2.82 2.45
CA ALA A 68 8.79 2.61 3.48
C ALA A 68 9.14 1.12 3.67
N VAL A 69 8.13 0.24 3.58
CA VAL A 69 8.34 -1.22 3.68
C VAL A 69 9.15 -1.72 2.49
N ALA A 70 8.76 -1.35 1.26
CA ALA A 70 9.46 -1.76 0.04
C ALA A 70 10.90 -1.24 0.01
N ASN A 71 11.16 -0.01 0.44
CA ASN A 71 12.51 0.53 0.53
C ASN A 71 13.38 -0.23 1.54
N ALA A 72 12.79 -0.73 2.62
CA ALA A 72 13.53 -1.44 3.66
C ALA A 72 13.84 -2.90 3.28
N VAL A 73 12.85 -3.66 2.79
CA VAL A 73 12.98 -5.12 2.60
C VAL A 73 12.79 -5.60 1.16
N GLY A 74 12.59 -4.68 0.21
CA GLY A 74 12.38 -4.98 -1.21
C GLY A 74 10.89 -4.92 -1.62
N GLU A 75 10.65 -4.52 -2.88
CA GLU A 75 9.30 -4.34 -3.44
C GLU A 75 8.53 -5.64 -3.70
N ASP A 76 9.23 -6.78 -3.76
CA ASP A 76 8.61 -8.10 -3.95
C ASP A 76 7.68 -8.51 -2.79
N VAL A 77 7.76 -7.82 -1.64
CA VAL A 77 6.90 -8.05 -0.48
C VAL A 77 5.46 -7.51 -0.68
N ILE A 78 5.27 -6.58 -1.62
CA ILE A 78 3.99 -5.87 -1.79
C ILE A 78 2.82 -6.84 -2.08
N PRO A 79 2.92 -7.77 -3.04
CA PRO A 79 1.84 -8.72 -3.32
C PRO A 79 1.53 -9.64 -2.12
N ASP A 80 2.54 -10.01 -1.34
CA ASP A 80 2.38 -10.85 -0.15
C ASP A 80 1.61 -10.12 0.95
N CYS A 81 1.94 -8.85 1.19
CA CYS A 81 1.22 -8.00 2.15
C CYS A 81 -0.26 -7.84 1.76
N VAL A 82 -0.55 -7.57 0.48
CA VAL A 82 -1.93 -7.47 -0.02
C VAL A 82 -2.67 -8.80 0.12
N THR A 83 -2.03 -9.91 -0.26
CA THR A 83 -2.59 -11.25 -0.14
C THR A 83 -2.90 -11.61 1.31
N ALA A 84 -2.02 -11.25 2.25
CA ALA A 84 -2.25 -11.44 3.67
C ALA A 84 -3.45 -10.62 4.18
N ALA A 85 -3.54 -9.34 3.80
CA ALA A 85 -4.68 -8.48 4.13
C ALA A 85 -6.01 -9.05 3.59
N MET A 86 -6.02 -9.53 2.35
CA MET A 86 -7.19 -10.18 1.73
C MET A 86 -7.63 -11.41 2.52
N LYS A 87 -6.69 -12.27 2.92
CA LYS A 87 -6.99 -13.45 3.74
C LYS A 87 -7.58 -13.08 5.10
N LEU A 88 -7.06 -12.02 5.73
CA LEU A 88 -7.53 -11.54 7.03
C LEU A 88 -8.92 -10.89 6.97
N SER A 89 -9.32 -10.37 5.81
CA SER A 89 -10.56 -9.61 5.63
C SER A 89 -11.86 -10.35 5.96
N SER A 90 -11.83 -11.69 6.03
CA SER A 90 -12.98 -12.51 6.45
C SER A 90 -13.03 -12.76 7.96
N MET A 91 -11.96 -12.48 8.68
CA MET A 91 -11.79 -12.81 10.10
C MET A 91 -11.72 -11.58 11.01
N VAL A 92 -11.31 -10.43 10.48
CA VAL A 92 -11.14 -9.19 11.26
C VAL A 92 -11.77 -7.98 10.56
N SER A 93 -11.93 -6.88 11.29
CA SER A 93 -12.43 -5.63 10.72
C SER A 93 -11.38 -4.94 9.85
N GLY A 94 -11.82 -4.05 8.96
CA GLY A 94 -10.92 -3.23 8.15
C GLY A 94 -9.98 -2.36 8.99
N GLN A 95 -10.42 -1.90 10.17
CA GLN A 95 -9.58 -1.17 11.12
C GLN A 95 -8.40 -2.00 11.65
N VAL A 96 -8.60 -3.30 11.88
CA VAL A 96 -7.50 -4.19 12.30
C VAL A 96 -6.48 -4.35 11.17
N ILE A 97 -6.94 -4.43 9.92
CA ILE A 97 -6.05 -4.50 8.75
C ILE A 97 -5.33 -3.17 8.50
N ALA A 98 -5.99 -2.04 8.76
CA ALA A 98 -5.37 -0.72 8.74
C ALA A 98 -4.19 -0.66 9.73
N LEU A 99 -4.41 -1.11 10.98
CA LEU A 99 -3.37 -1.19 12.01
C LEU A 99 -2.23 -2.15 11.62
N LEU A 100 -2.55 -3.28 10.97
CA LEU A 100 -1.54 -4.16 10.40
C LEU A 100 -0.62 -3.38 9.44
N PHE A 101 -1.17 -2.71 8.43
CA PHE A 101 -0.37 -1.93 7.48
C PHE A 101 0.43 -0.81 8.16
N ALA A 102 -0.20 -0.05 9.07
CA ALA A 102 0.44 1.04 9.79
C ALA A 102 1.66 0.58 10.63
N THR A 103 1.72 -0.70 11.02
CA THR A 103 2.82 -1.25 11.84
C THR A 103 3.89 -1.98 11.03
N LEU A 104 3.63 -2.34 9.76
CA LEU A 104 4.64 -2.99 8.90
C LEU A 104 5.95 -2.22 8.77
N PRO A 105 6.00 -0.87 8.66
CA PRO A 105 7.27 -0.15 8.56
C PRO A 105 8.17 -0.32 9.79
N ILE A 106 7.59 -0.57 10.96
CA ILE A 106 8.35 -0.85 12.19
C ILE A 106 9.02 -2.22 12.08
N ALA A 107 8.27 -3.24 11.65
CA ALA A 107 8.79 -4.59 11.46
C ALA A 107 9.86 -4.64 10.36
N ALA A 108 9.61 -3.98 9.22
CA ALA A 108 10.54 -3.95 8.09
C ALA A 108 11.92 -3.38 8.49
N ARG A 109 11.94 -2.25 9.21
CA ARG A 109 13.20 -1.66 9.72
C ARG A 109 13.96 -2.61 10.64
N ARG A 110 13.26 -3.35 11.49
CA ARG A 110 13.90 -4.32 12.42
C ARG A 110 14.49 -5.52 11.71
N LEU A 111 13.91 -5.95 10.58
CA LEU A 111 14.48 -7.02 9.77
C LEU A 111 15.79 -6.57 9.11
N VAL A 112 15.87 -5.33 8.64
CA VAL A 112 17.11 -4.75 8.10
C VAL A 112 18.18 -4.65 9.18
N ASP A 113 17.83 -4.12 10.36
CA ASP A 113 18.77 -4.02 11.50
C ASP A 113 19.39 -5.37 11.86
N ALA A 114 18.62 -6.47 11.75
CA ALA A 114 19.07 -7.82 12.08
C ALA A 114 19.96 -8.47 11.00
N GLN A 115 20.03 -7.88 9.80
CA GLN A 115 20.82 -8.37 8.67
C GLN A 115 22.16 -7.64 8.51
N LEU A 116 22.41 -6.63 9.35
CA LEU A 116 23.67 -5.86 9.44
C LEU A 116 24.65 -6.49 10.45
#